data_AF-A0AA95ZDN6-F1
#
_entry.id   AF-A0AA95ZDN6-F1
#
_cell.length_a   1.000
_cell.length_b   1.000
_cell.length_c   1.000
_cell.angle_alpha   90.00
_cell.angle_beta   90.00
_cell.angle_gamma   90.00
#
_symmetry.space_group_name_H-M   'P 1'
#
loop_
_entity.id
_entity.type
_entity.pdbx_description
1 polymer ?
#
loop_
_entity_poly.entity_id
_entity_poly.type
_entity_poly.pdbx_seq_one_letter_code
_entity_poly.pdbx_strand_id
1 'polypeptide(L)'
;MTDLIKPKRSFSRITVIGTLVPAWLAIGWSIWHSVAMAQVVVPLMVVLIASVIGVYQGVGHFDLRSQLSAGARPPRAPRAAKAEAG
;
A
#
# COMPACT_ATOMS: atom_id res chain seq x y z
N MET A 1 23.91 -16.52 -6.86
CA MET A 1 23.03 -16.15 -5.72
C MET A 1 22.51 -14.76 -6.00
N THR A 2 21.19 -14.63 -6.17
CA THR A 2 20.53 -13.38 -6.56
C THR A 2 20.06 -12.64 -5.32
N ASP A 3 20.42 -11.36 -5.21
CA ASP A 3 19.91 -10.50 -4.13
C ASP A 3 18.40 -10.27 -4.27
N LEU A 4 17.72 -9.95 -3.17
CA LEU A 4 16.30 -9.56 -3.19
C LEU A 4 16.10 -8.37 -4.14
N ILE A 5 15.48 -8.61 -5.29
CA ILE A 5 15.08 -7.56 -6.22
C ILE A 5 13.76 -7.03 -5.69
N LYS A 6 13.79 -5.82 -5.12
CA LYS A 6 12.57 -5.14 -4.71
C LYS A 6 11.63 -5.11 -5.91
N PRO A 7 10.45 -5.76 -5.85
CA PRO A 7 9.54 -5.80 -6.97
C PRO A 7 9.29 -4.37 -7.45
N LYS A 8 9.53 -4.12 -8.74
CA LYS A 8 9.20 -2.86 -9.40
C LYS A 8 7.70 -2.69 -9.18
N ARG A 9 7.31 -1.81 -8.24
CA ARG A 9 5.94 -1.56 -7.74
C ARG A 9 5.02 -0.97 -8.83
N SER A 10 4.98 -1.61 -9.98
CA SER A 10 4.18 -1.22 -11.14
C SER A 10 2.79 -1.85 -11.09
N PHE A 11 2.45 -2.61 -10.03
CA PHE A 11 1.05 -2.70 -9.62
C PHE A 11 0.67 -1.32 -9.09
N SER A 12 0.09 -0.55 -10.00
CA SER A 12 0.39 0.86 -10.12
C SER A 12 -0.09 1.62 -8.91
N ARG A 13 0.84 2.31 -8.23
CA ARG A 13 0.47 3.35 -7.24
C ARG A 13 -0.60 4.29 -7.80
N ILE A 14 -0.63 4.50 -9.11
CA ILE A 14 -1.63 5.29 -9.82
C ILE A 14 -3.02 4.67 -9.68
N THR A 15 -3.17 3.34 -9.76
CA THR A 15 -4.46 2.66 -9.57
C THR A 15 -4.96 2.79 -8.14
N VAL A 16 -4.05 2.65 -7.17
CA VAL A 16 -4.39 2.84 -5.74
C VAL A 16 -4.80 4.29 -5.48
N ILE A 17 -4.01 5.27 -5.93
CA ILE A 17 -4.31 6.70 -5.77
C ILE A 17 -5.61 7.06 -6.51
N GLY A 18 -5.77 6.57 -7.74
CA GLY A 18 -6.94 6.80 -8.59
C GLY A 18 -8.22 6.19 -8.04
N THR A 19 -8.13 5.22 -7.12
CA THR A 19 -9.29 4.65 -6.42
C THR A 19 -9.54 5.33 -5.07
N LEU A 20 -8.48 5.69 -4.35
CA LEU A 20 -8.57 6.34 -3.04
C LEU A 20 -9.10 7.78 -3.14
N VAL A 21 -8.66 8.55 -4.12
CA VAL A 21 -9.07 9.97 -4.25
C VAL A 21 -10.59 10.10 -4.49
N PRO A 22 -11.21 9.38 -5.45
CA PRO A 22 -12.66 9.40 -5.60
C PRO A 22 -13.41 8.90 -4.38
N ALA A 23 -12.90 7.90 -3.65
CA ALA A 23 -13.54 7.38 -2.45
C ALA A 23 -13.61 8.45 -1.34
N TRP A 24 -12.54 9.22 -1.14
CA TRP A 24 -12.54 10.36 -0.21
C TRP A 24 -13.46 11.48 -0.67
N LEU A 25 -13.53 11.77 -1.98
CA LEU A 25 -14.46 12.75 -2.52
C LEU A 25 -15.92 12.30 -2.33
N ALA A 26 -16.23 11.02 -2.52
CA ALA A 26 -17.56 10.46 -2.30
C ALA A 26 -17.99 10.57 -0.83
N ILE A 27 -17.07 10.34 0.12
CA ILE A 27 -17.30 10.57 1.55
C ILE A 27 -17.64 12.05 1.80
N GLY A 28 -16.79 12.97 1.34
CA GLY A 28 -17.00 14.41 1.53
C GLY A 28 -18.32 14.90 0.91
N TRP A 29 -18.63 14.45 -0.30
CA TRP A 29 -19.88 14.76 -0.99
C TRP A 29 -21.10 14.22 -0.23
N SER A 30 -21.04 12.98 0.27
CA SER A 30 -22.15 12.38 1.01
C SER A 30 -22.48 13.15 2.29
N ILE A 31 -21.46 13.62 3.01
CA ILE A 31 -21.60 14.43 4.22
C ILE A 31 -22.21 15.79 3.89
N TRP A 32 -21.77 16.41 2.78
CA TRP A 32 -22.31 17.68 2.32
C TRP A 32 -23.77 17.58 1.87
N HIS A 33 -24.17 16.46 1.26
CA HIS A 33 -25.51 16.30 0.71
C HIS A 33 -26.56 16.00 1.79
N SER A 34 -26.34 14.97 2.64
CA SER A 34 -27.21 14.69 3.79
C SER A 34 -26.60 13.69 4.77
N VAL A 35 -27.01 13.78 6.04
CA VAL A 35 -26.61 12.83 7.09
C VAL A 35 -27.05 11.39 6.75
N ALA A 36 -28.24 11.21 6.16
CA ALA A 36 -28.75 9.91 5.77
C ALA A 36 -27.90 9.26 4.67
N MET A 37 -27.45 10.03 3.68
CA MET A 37 -26.49 9.53 2.68
C MET A 37 -25.14 9.18 3.29
N ALA A 38 -24.63 10.02 4.19
CA ALA A 38 -23.35 9.75 4.87
C ALA A 38 -23.37 8.44 5.66
N GLN A 39 -24.46 8.10 6.34
CA GLN A 39 -24.60 6.85 7.09
C GLN A 39 -24.45 5.60 6.22
N VAL A 40 -24.79 5.67 4.93
CA VAL A 40 -24.68 4.55 3.99
C VAL A 40 -23.34 4.58 3.26
N VAL A 41 -22.94 5.76 2.75
CA VAL A 41 -21.78 5.91 1.87
C VAL A 41 -20.47 5.79 2.64
N VAL A 42 -20.39 6.36 3.86
CA VAL A 42 -19.13 6.39 4.63
C VAL A 42 -18.64 4.98 4.97
N PRO A 43 -19.45 4.06 5.54
CA PRO A 43 -18.99 2.70 5.83
C PRO A 43 -18.54 1.96 4.56
N LEU A 44 -19.29 2.08 3.46
CA LEU A 44 -18.97 1.44 2.19
C LEU A 44 -17.63 1.92 1.63
N MET A 45 -17.41 3.24 1.61
CA MET A 45 -16.16 3.82 1.11
C MET A 45 -14.97 3.50 2.02
N VAL A 46 -15.16 3.45 3.34
CA VAL A 46 -14.11 3.04 4.29
C VAL A 46 -13.70 1.58 4.07
N VAL A 47 -14.67 0.67 3.88
CA VAL A 47 -14.39 -0.75 3.56
C VAL A 47 -13.64 -0.88 2.24
N LEU A 48 -14.04 -0.12 1.22
CA LEU A 48 -13.35 -0.11 -0.07
C LEU A 48 -11.89 0.38 0.08
N ILE A 49 -11.67 1.49 0.79
CA ILE A 49 -10.34 2.03 1.08
C ILE A 49 -9.47 0.99 1.80
N ALA A 50 -10.00 0.37 2.86
CA ALA A 50 -9.29 -0.65 3.61
C ALA A 50 -8.93 -1.86 2.74
N SER A 51 -9.85 -2.29 1.87
CA SER A 51 -9.64 -3.42 0.96
C SER A 51 -8.55 -3.13 -0.07
N VAL A 52 -8.55 -1.93 -0.68
CA VAL A 52 -7.53 -1.54 -1.66
C VAL A 52 -6.14 -1.47 -1.01
N ILE A 53 -6.04 -0.89 0.19
CA ILE A 53 -4.79 -0.84 0.94
C ILE A 53 -4.35 -2.24 1.34
N GLY A 54 -5.26 -3.08 1.83
CA GLY A 54 -4.99 -4.46 2.23
C GLY A 54 -4.47 -5.30 1.08
N VAL A 55 -5.06 -5.20 -0.12
CA VAL A 55 -4.58 -5.88 -1.33
C VAL A 55 -3.20 -5.36 -1.73
N TYR A 56 -2.99 -4.04 -1.74
CA TYR A 56 -1.70 -3.46 -2.09
C TYR A 56 -0.57 -3.91 -1.13
N GLN A 57 -0.84 -3.94 0.18
CA GLN A 57 0.13 -4.44 1.17
C GLN A 57 0.31 -5.96 1.09
N GLY A 58 -0.78 -6.71 0.92
CA GLY A 58 -0.79 -8.17 0.82
C GLY A 58 0.04 -8.67 -0.35
N VAL A 59 -0.18 -8.12 -1.55
CA VAL A 59 0.62 -8.46 -2.75
C VAL A 59 2.11 -8.21 -2.51
N GLY A 60 2.47 -7.10 -1.85
CA GLY A 60 3.86 -6.80 -1.51
C GLY A 60 4.48 -7.78 -0.51
N HIS A 61 3.71 -8.25 0.48
CA HIS A 61 4.18 -9.22 1.47
C HIS A 61 4.33 -10.63 0.87
N PHE A 62 3.37 -11.05 0.02
CA PHE A 62 3.44 -12.32 -0.68
C PHE A 62 4.62 -12.39 -1.65
N ASP A 63 4.91 -11.31 -2.39
CA ASP A 63 6.05 -11.25 -3.30
C ASP A 63 7.40 -11.33 -2.57
N LEU A 64 7.54 -10.65 -1.42
CA LEU A 64 8.74 -10.78 -0.59
C LEU A 64 8.90 -12.20 -0.03
N ARG A 65 7.80 -12.82 0.40
CA ARG A 65 7.80 -14.19 0.93
C ARG A 65 8.14 -15.22 -0.15
N SER A 66 7.66 -15.04 -1.38
CA SER A 66 8.00 -15.92 -2.51
C SER A 66 9.48 -15.80 -2.89
N GLN A 67 10.04 -14.59 -2.92
CA GLN A 67 11.46 -14.37 -3.18
C GLN A 67 12.36 -14.98 -2.10
N LEU A 68 12.01 -14.82 -0.82
CA LEU A 68 12.73 -15.46 0.29
C LEU A 68 12.65 -16.99 0.21
N SER A 69 11.49 -17.55 -0.16
CA SER A 69 11.30 -18.99 -0.34
C SER A 69 12.07 -19.53 -1.55
N ALA A 70 12.29 -18.71 -2.57
CA ALA A 70 13.09 -19.03 -3.76
C ALA A 70 14.62 -18.87 -3.54
N GLY A 71 15.06 -18.59 -2.30
CA GLY A 71 16.48 -18.53 -1.95
C GLY A 71 17.14 -17.16 -2.14
N ALA A 72 16.36 -16.09 -2.39
CA ALA A 72 16.90 -14.73 -2.40
C ALA A 72 17.31 -14.32 -0.98
N ARG A 73 18.53 -13.78 -0.82
CA ARG A 73 19.01 -13.29 0.48
C ARG A 73 18.54 -11.85 0.71
N PRO A 74 18.15 -11.47 1.94
CA PRO A 74 17.90 -10.07 2.28
C PRO A 74 19.11 -9.24 1.89
N PRO A 75 18.93 -8.04 1.28
CA PRO A 75 20.04 -7.16 1.02
C PRO A 75 20.75 -6.91 2.35
N ARG A 76 22.07 -7.14 2.40
CA ARG A 76 22.85 -6.76 3.59
C ARG A 76 22.57 -5.28 3.82
N ALA A 77 21.96 -4.96 4.98
CA ALA A 77 21.72 -3.59 5.36
C ALA A 77 23.02 -2.79 5.15
N PRO A 78 22.98 -1.58 4.58
CA PRO A 78 24.16 -0.74 4.56
C PRO A 78 24.57 -0.61 6.02
N ARG A 79 25.75 -1.15 6.34
CA ARG A 79 26.38 -1.07 7.66
C ARG A 79 26.23 0.39 8.06
N ALA A 80 25.47 0.65 9.12
CA ALA A 80 25.26 1.99 9.62
C ALA A 80 26.62 2.68 9.62
N ALA A 81 26.76 3.76 8.86
CA ALA A 81 27.91 4.64 8.94
C ALA A 81 27.83 5.31 10.32
N LYS A 82 28.25 4.57 11.35
CA LYS A 82 28.61 5.10 12.65
C LYS A 82 30.10 4.87 12.81
N ALA A 83 30.76 5.95 13.18
CA ALA A 83 32.16 6.09 13.56
C ALA A 83 33.13 6.32 12.38
N GLU A 84 34.00 7.32 12.57
CA GLU A 84 35.26 7.58 11.84
C GLU A 84 35.22 8.56 10.66
N ALA A 85 34.88 9.81 10.98
CA ALA A 85 35.61 11.00 10.55
C ALA A 85 35.30 12.07 11.62
N GLY A 86 36.14 12.31 12.62
CA GLY A 86 37.55 12.65 12.48
C GLY A 86 37.62 14.16 12.35
#